data_AF-A0A520LMW7-F1
#
_entry.id   AF-A0A520LMW7-F1
#
_cell.length_a   1.000
_cell.length_b   1.000
_cell.length_c   1.000
_cell.angle_alpha   90.00
_cell.angle_beta   90.00
_cell.angle_gamma   90.00
#
_symmetry.space_group_name_H-M   'P 1'
#
loop_
_entity.id
_entity.type
_entity.pdbx_description
1 polymer ?
#
loop_
_entity_poly.entity_id
_entity_poly.type
_entity_poly.pdbx_seq_one_letter_code
_entity_poly.pdbx_strand_id
1 'polypeptide(L)' 'MKFSTKKRFIAGVVCPKCGLLDKLVTYSKDNVNYRECVVCSFKDEIRISSLPNEL' A
#
# COMPACT_ATOMS: atom_id res chain seq x y z
N MET A 1 -11.23 -8.97 -21.31
CA MET A 1 -10.08 -8.26 -20.72
C MET A 1 -10.33 -8.03 -19.24
N LYS A 2 -9.58 -8.64 -18.33
CA LYS A 2 -9.66 -8.34 -16.88
C LYS A 2 -8.55 -7.33 -16.57
N PHE A 3 -8.90 -6.04 -16.49
CA PHE A 3 -8.05 -5.04 -15.84
C PHE A 3 -8.07 -5.32 -14.34
N SER A 4 -7.35 -6.37 -13.94
CA SER A 4 -7.24 -6.75 -12.55
C SER A 4 -6.21 -5.81 -11.93
N THR A 5 -6.69 -4.67 -11.44
CA THR A 5 -5.99 -3.82 -10.47
C THR A 5 -5.80 -4.66 -9.22
N LYS A 6 -4.85 -5.60 -9.25
CA LYS A 6 -4.65 -6.61 -8.20
C LYS A 6 -4.19 -5.90 -6.94
N LYS A 7 -5.13 -5.67 -6.02
CA LYS A 7 -4.81 -5.31 -4.64
C LYS A 7 -4.06 -6.49 -4.02
N ARG A 8 -2.78 -6.31 -3.72
CA ARG A 8 -1.91 -7.24 -3.00
C ARG A 8 -1.98 -6.93 -1.53
N PHE A 9 -2.09 -7.96 -0.72
CA PHE A 9 -2.10 -7.83 0.72
C PHE A 9 -0.66 -7.75 1.28
N ILE A 10 -0.43 -6.91 2.29
CA ILE A 10 0.87 -6.79 2.96
C ILE A 10 0.77 -7.48 4.33
N ALA A 11 1.38 -8.65 4.43
CA ALA A 11 1.43 -9.40 5.68
C ALA A 11 2.46 -8.79 6.66
N GLY A 12 2.14 -8.77 7.95
CA GLY A 12 3.03 -8.32 9.02
C GLY A 12 3.14 -6.80 9.19
N VAL A 13 2.30 -6.01 8.51
CA VAL A 13 2.27 -4.55 8.68
C VAL A 13 1.09 -4.14 9.56
N VAL A 14 1.41 -3.38 10.61
CA VAL A 14 0.44 -2.70 11.47
C VAL A 14 -0.02 -1.42 10.80
N CYS A 15 -1.32 -1.17 10.74
CA CYS A 15 -1.83 0.12 10.32
C CYS A 15 -1.53 1.20 11.38
N PRO A 16 -0.80 2.27 11.06
CA PRO A 16 -0.49 3.33 12.05
C PRO A 16 -1.74 4.12 12.46
N LYS A 17 -2.82 4.08 11.68
CA LYS A 17 -4.05 4.84 11.95
C LYS A 17 -5.00 4.14 12.93
N CYS A 18 -5.11 2.81 12.83
CA CYS A 18 -6.05 2.02 13.64
C CYS A 18 -5.36 0.93 14.48
N GLY A 19 -4.04 0.74 14.36
CA GLY A 19 -3.29 -0.25 15.14
C GLY A 19 -3.50 -1.71 14.71
N LEU A 20 -4.22 -1.97 13.61
CA LEU A 20 -4.55 -3.33 13.20
C LEU A 20 -3.43 -3.95 12.35
N LEU A 21 -3.01 -5.14 12.74
CA LEU A 21 -2.14 -6.02 11.96
C LEU A 21 -2.88 -6.58 10.76
N ASP A 22 -2.15 -6.75 9.67
CA ASP A 22 -2.62 -7.55 8.54
C ASP A 22 -3.89 -6.96 7.91
N LYS A 23 -3.89 -5.63 7.71
CA LYS A 23 -5.00 -4.88 7.10
C LYS A 23 -4.58 -3.90 6.01
N LEU A 24 -3.30 -3.86 5.63
CA LEU A 24 -2.85 -3.02 4.53
C LEU A 24 -2.85 -3.79 3.21
N VAL A 25 -3.42 -3.18 2.18
CA VAL A 25 -3.37 -3.67 0.81
C VAL A 25 -2.65 -2.65 -0.06
N THR A 26 -1.71 -3.10 -0.87
CA THR A 26 -1.06 -2.29 -1.90
C THR A 26 -1.65 -2.60 -3.27
N TYR A 27 -1.82 -1.61 -4.13
CA TYR A 27 -2.28 -1.81 -5.49
C TYR A 27 -1.62 -0.81 -6.43
N SER A 28 -1.28 -1.25 -7.63
CA SER A 28 -0.67 -0.41 -8.64
C SER A 28 -1.77 0.11 -9.57
N LYS A 29 -1.86 1.44 -9.73
CA LYS A 29 -2.77 2.11 -10.64
C LYS A 29 -1.98 3.14 -11.45
N ASP A 30 -2.06 3.07 -12.78
CA ASP A 30 -1.43 4.03 -13.68
C ASP A 30 0.07 4.27 -13.39
N ASN A 31 0.83 3.18 -13.19
CA ASN A 31 2.26 3.18 -12.79
C ASN A 31 2.57 3.76 -11.40
N VAL A 32 1.56 4.08 -10.59
CA VAL A 32 1.71 4.53 -9.21
C VAL A 32 1.30 3.42 -8.25
N ASN A 33 2.10 3.17 -7.22
CA ASN A 33 1.75 2.22 -6.17
C ASN A 33 1.00 2.95 -5.06
N TYR A 34 -0.16 2.42 -4.68
CA TYR A 34 -1.00 2.92 -3.61
C TYR A 34 -1.05 1.89 -2.50
N ARG A 35 -1.04 2.29 -1.24
CA ARG A 35 -1.41 1.45 -0.09
C ARG A 35 -2.71 1.95 0.50
N GLU A 36 -3.60 1.03 0.85
CA GLU A 36 -4.89 1.30 1.46
C GLU A 36 -5.09 0.37 2.67
N CYS A 37 -5.55 0.89 3.80
CA CYS A 37 -5.99 0.06 4.92
C CYS A 37 -7.46 -0.32 4.73
N VAL A 38 -7.78 -1.62 4.77
CA VAL A 38 -9.15 -2.11 4.54
C VAL A 38 -10.11 -1.83 5.69
N VAL A 39 -9.61 -1.37 6.85
CA VAL A 39 -10.45 -1.13 8.04
C VAL A 39 -10.76 0.34 8.25
N CYS A 40 -9.74 1.19 8.21
CA CYS A 40 -9.91 2.63 8.40
C CYS A 40 -9.94 3.41 7.07
N SER A 41 -9.91 2.72 5.94
CA SER A 41 -9.83 3.29 4.58
C SER A 41 -8.68 4.28 4.41
N PHE A 42 -7.57 4.07 5.13
CA PHE A 42 -6.39 4.91 5.03
C PHE A 42 -5.68 4.65 3.71
N LYS A 43 -5.72 5.59 2.77
CA LYS A 43 -5.05 5.50 1.47
C LYS A 43 -3.83 6.43 1.44
N ASP A 44 -2.70 5.90 0.98
CA ASP A 44 -1.45 6.62 0.87
C ASP A 44 -0.71 6.21 -0.42
N GLU A 45 -0.11 7.19 -1.09
CA GLU A 45 0.65 6.98 -2.32
C GLU A 45 2.08 6.59 -2.00
N ILE A 46 2.43 5.33 -2.26
CA ILE A 46 3.81 4.88 -2.23
C ILE A 46 4.45 5.33 -3.54
N ARG A 47 4.95 6.57 -3.56
CA ARG A 47 6.06 6.90 -4.45
C ARG A 47 7.27 6.16 -3.89
N ILE A 48 7.67 5.07 -4.54
CA ILE A 48 9.02 4.54 -4.39
C ILE A 48 9.93 5.57 -5.07
N SER A 49 10.07 6.75 -4.47
CA SER A 49 11.22 7.61 -4.71
C SER A 49 12.31 6.89 -3.95
N SER A 50 13.01 6.00 -4.64
CA SER A 50 14.35 5.60 -4.27
C SER A 50 15.17 6.87 -4.02
N LEU A 51 15.16 7.35 -2.79
CA LEU A 51 16.40 7.82 -2.19
C LEU A 51 17.02 6.55 -1.62
N PRO A 52 17.96 5.89 -2.34
CA PRO A 52 19.09 5.37 -1.58
C PRO A 52 19.58 6.59 -0.80
N ASN A 53 19.48 6.55 0.52
CA ASN A 53 20.25 7.47 1.33
C ASN A 53 21.71 7.06 1.09
N GLU A 54 22.28 7.59 0.01
CA GLU A 54 23.70 7.52 -0.32
C GLU A 54 24.43 8.11 0.89
N LEU A 55 25.20 7.27 1.59
CA LEU A 55 26.17 7.68 2.60
C LEU A 55 27.56 7.53 2.01
#